data_AF-A0A7S3ACJ9-F1
#
_entry.id   AF-A0A7S3ACJ9-F1
#
_cell.length_a   1.000
_cell.length_b   1.000
_cell.length_c   1.000
_cell.angle_alpha   90.00
_cell.angle_beta   90.00
_cell.angle_gamma   90.00
#
_symmetry.space_group_name_H-M   'P 1'
#
loop_
_entity.id
_entity.type
_entity.pdbx_description
1 polymer ?
#
loop_
_entity_poly.entity_id
_entity_poly.type
_entity_poly.pdbx_seq_one_letter_code
_entity_poly.pdbx_strand_id
1 'polypeptide(L)'
;NAAKTYAWVYSTMLDEGHDVDAWVVSTFQIERHVEEGAAQTKMLCQMVLYCVFMEALELEVCENRPCLMNNCDSVDEAMELSLMLCPTCMRKLHLMGVVNDMCASEERIVGVLKLHGLI
;
A
#
# COMPACT_ATOMS: atom_id res chain seq x y z
N ASN A 1 -1.79 -10.88 25.55
CA ASN A 1 -2.86 -11.12 24.56
C ASN A 1 -3.47 -9.82 24.04
N ALA A 2 -2.66 -8.83 23.68
CA ALA A 2 -3.14 -7.57 23.13
C ALA A 2 -2.47 -7.33 21.77
N ALA A 3 -3.27 -6.91 20.80
CA ALA A 3 -2.89 -6.40 19.48
C ALA A 3 -2.48 -7.41 18.38
N LYS A 4 -3.34 -8.38 18.05
CA LYS A 4 -3.31 -9.06 16.73
C LYS A 4 -4.58 -8.71 15.98
N THR A 5 -4.73 -7.46 15.55
CA THR A 5 -5.97 -7.04 14.89
C THR A 5 -5.67 -5.94 13.87
N TYR A 6 -6.31 -6.07 12.71
CA TYR A 6 -6.48 -5.05 11.66
C TYR A 6 -5.36 -4.92 10.62
N ALA A 7 -5.21 -5.91 9.75
CA ALA A 7 -4.66 -5.69 8.42
C ALA A 7 -5.03 -6.86 7.50
N TRP A 8 -6.29 -7.29 7.39
CA TRP A 8 -6.60 -8.64 6.85
C TRP A 8 -6.04 -8.95 5.44
N VAL A 9 -5.89 -7.93 4.57
CA VAL A 9 -5.19 -8.04 3.26
C VAL A 9 -3.66 -8.11 3.41
N TYR A 10 -3.09 -7.47 4.44
CA TYR A 10 -1.66 -7.36 4.73
C TYR A 10 -1.16 -8.15 5.97
N SER A 11 -2.02 -8.84 6.72
CA SER A 11 -1.74 -9.50 8.01
C SER A 11 -2.02 -11.00 7.97
N THR A 12 -2.81 -11.46 6.98
CA THR A 12 -2.54 -12.79 6.41
C THR A 12 -1.14 -12.84 5.80
N MET A 13 -0.47 -11.69 5.63
CA MET A 13 0.88 -11.60 5.08
C MET A 13 2.06 -11.77 6.06
N LEU A 14 1.83 -11.88 7.38
CA LEU A 14 2.94 -11.88 8.34
C LEU A 14 2.73 -12.80 9.56
N ASP A 15 1.76 -13.71 9.54
CA ASP A 15 1.56 -14.61 10.67
C ASP A 15 2.59 -15.77 10.60
N GLU A 16 3.57 -15.74 11.51
CA GLU A 16 4.73 -16.63 11.65
C GLU A 16 4.42 -18.13 11.89
N GLY A 17 3.24 -18.63 11.52
CA GLY A 17 2.74 -19.95 11.94
C GLY A 17 2.30 -20.90 10.83
N HIS A 18 2.21 -20.46 9.57
CA HIS A 18 1.68 -21.28 8.48
C HIS A 18 2.57 -21.21 7.23
N ASP A 19 3.02 -22.38 6.75
CA ASP A 19 3.95 -22.65 5.62
C ASP A 19 3.54 -22.11 4.23
N VAL A 20 2.60 -21.18 4.15
CA VAL A 20 2.23 -20.53 2.88
C VAL A 20 2.59 -19.06 3.01
N ASP A 21 3.51 -18.63 2.14
CA ASP A 21 3.87 -17.24 1.97
C ASP A 21 2.60 -16.44 1.65
N ALA A 22 2.04 -15.78 2.65
CA ALA A 22 1.52 -14.42 2.61
C ALA A 22 1.31 -13.80 1.21
N TRP A 23 2.41 -13.59 0.50
CA TRP A 23 2.46 -13.03 -0.84
C TRP A 23 1.73 -13.89 -1.88
N VAL A 24 1.91 -15.20 -1.82
CA VAL A 24 1.26 -16.19 -2.68
C VAL A 24 -0.26 -16.22 -2.46
N VAL A 25 -0.72 -16.06 -1.21
CA VAL A 25 -2.16 -16.02 -0.91
C VAL A 25 -2.80 -14.73 -1.42
N SER A 26 -2.14 -13.59 -1.22
CA SER A 26 -2.65 -12.28 -1.64
C SER A 26 -2.62 -12.09 -3.16
N THR A 27 -1.58 -12.56 -3.86
CA THR A 27 -1.53 -12.55 -5.33
C THR A 27 -2.62 -13.43 -5.94
N PHE A 28 -2.85 -14.62 -5.40
CA PHE A 28 -3.93 -15.51 -5.82
C PHE A 28 -5.32 -14.93 -5.56
N GLN A 29 -5.51 -14.25 -4.42
CA GLN A 29 -6.77 -13.55 -4.11
C GLN A 29 -7.03 -12.42 -5.09
N ILE A 30 -6.01 -11.63 -5.45
CA ILE A 30 -6.11 -10.57 -6.48
C ILE A 30 -6.48 -11.18 -7.83
N GLU A 31 -5.78 -12.22 -8.28
CA GLU A 31 -6.06 -12.88 -9.56
C GLU A 31 -7.49 -13.44 -9.63
N ARG A 32 -8.06 -13.87 -8.49
CA ARG A 32 -9.42 -14.40 -8.41
C ARG A 32 -10.52 -13.34 -8.26
N HIS A 33 -10.25 -12.25 -7.57
CA HIS A 33 -11.27 -11.23 -7.24
C HIS A 33 -11.24 -10.03 -8.17
N VAL A 34 -10.14 -9.80 -8.88
CA VAL A 34 -9.97 -8.65 -9.77
C VAL A 34 -9.88 -9.15 -11.20
N GLU A 35 -10.94 -8.89 -11.99
CA GLU A 35 -11.06 -9.42 -13.35
C GLU A 35 -10.21 -8.64 -14.37
N GLU A 36 -9.91 -7.36 -14.09
CA GLU A 36 -9.19 -6.47 -15.02
C GLU A 36 -7.68 -6.42 -14.74
N GLY A 37 -6.86 -6.71 -15.76
CA GLY A 37 -5.40 -6.74 -15.61
C GLY A 37 -4.76 -5.42 -15.14
N ALA A 38 -5.36 -4.28 -15.47
CA ALA A 38 -4.91 -2.97 -14.98
C ALA A 38 -5.14 -2.80 -13.46
N ALA A 39 -6.30 -3.23 -12.97
CA ALA A 39 -6.63 -3.20 -11.55
C ALA A 39 -5.79 -4.21 -10.75
N GLN A 40 -5.54 -5.41 -11.31
CA GLN A 40 -4.60 -6.38 -10.73
C GLN A 40 -3.20 -5.77 -10.57
N THR A 41 -2.70 -5.11 -11.62
CA THR A 41 -1.38 -4.45 -11.60
C THR A 41 -1.33 -3.35 -10.53
N LYS A 42 -2.38 -2.51 -10.44
CA LYS A 42 -2.48 -1.48 -9.42
C LYS A 42 -2.40 -2.08 -8.01
N MET A 43 -3.14 -3.15 -7.73
CA MET A 43 -3.11 -3.83 -6.44
C MET A 43 -1.75 -4.43 -6.10
N LEU A 44 -1.10 -5.08 -7.08
CA LEU A 44 0.26 -5.58 -6.88
C LEU A 44 1.24 -4.45 -6.56
N CYS A 45 1.15 -3.32 -7.27
CA CYS A 45 1.96 -2.14 -6.97
C CYS A 45 1.67 -1.59 -5.57
N GLN A 46 0.40 -1.52 -5.15
CA GLN A 46 0.03 -1.09 -3.80
C GLN A 46 0.65 -2.00 -2.75
N MET A 47 0.58 -3.32 -2.93
CA MET A 47 1.19 -4.29 -2.01
C MET A 47 2.71 -4.12 -1.91
N VAL A 48 3.41 -4.07 -3.05
CA VAL A 48 4.87 -3.87 -3.05
C VAL A 48 5.23 -2.57 -2.32
N LEU A 49 4.56 -1.47 -2.64
CA LEU A 49 4.85 -0.19 -2.02
C LEU A 49 4.54 -0.20 -0.52
N TYR A 50 3.41 -0.79 -0.11
CA TYR A 50 3.04 -0.92 1.30
C TYR A 50 4.10 -1.70 2.08
N CYS A 51 4.57 -2.84 1.56
CA CYS A 51 5.66 -3.61 2.17
C CYS A 51 6.96 -2.80 2.25
N VAL A 52 7.33 -2.07 1.20
CA VAL A 52 8.52 -1.20 1.23
C VAL A 52 8.38 -0.11 2.30
N PHE A 53 7.23 0.55 2.38
CA PHE A 53 7.00 1.61 3.35
C PHE A 53 6.95 1.08 4.79
N MET A 54 6.35 -0.09 5.02
CA MET A 54 6.25 -0.70 6.35
C MET A 54 7.56 -1.32 6.81
N GLU A 55 8.16 -2.19 6.00
CA GLU A 55 9.33 -3.00 6.40
C GLU A 55 10.65 -2.26 6.24
N ALA A 56 10.84 -1.52 5.13
CA ALA A 56 12.11 -0.85 4.86
C ALA A 56 12.18 0.56 5.44
N LEU A 57 11.02 1.23 5.57
CA LEU A 57 10.93 2.62 6.03
C LEU A 57 10.18 2.77 7.35
N GLU A 58 9.77 1.67 7.99
CA GLU A 58 9.12 1.64 9.31
C GLU A 58 7.94 2.62 9.44
N LEU A 59 7.21 2.85 8.33
CA LEU A 59 5.98 3.64 8.38
C LEU A 59 4.86 2.81 8.99
N GLU A 60 4.27 3.35 10.04
CA GLU A 60 3.04 2.83 10.64
C GLU A 60 1.83 2.99 9.69
N VAL A 61 0.82 2.14 9.92
CA VAL A 61 -0.49 2.23 9.27
C VAL A 61 -1.13 3.61 9.45
N CYS A 62 -1.94 4.01 8.48
CA CYS A 62 -2.56 5.32 8.38
C CYS A 62 -4.09 5.20 8.36
N GLU A 63 -4.79 6.03 9.12
CA GLU A 63 -6.27 6.03 9.09
C GLU A 63 -6.85 6.95 8.00
N ASN A 64 -5.98 7.57 7.18
CA ASN A 64 -6.43 8.43 6.09
C ASN A 64 -6.76 7.58 4.86
N ARG A 65 -8.06 7.41 4.58
CA ARG A 65 -8.58 6.58 3.48
C ARG A 65 -7.90 6.77 2.11
N PRO A 66 -7.59 7.97 1.60
CA PRO A 66 -6.88 8.13 0.33
C PRO A 66 -5.38 7.80 0.38
N CYS A 67 -4.82 7.42 1.53
CA CYS A 67 -3.40 7.09 1.68
C CYS A 67 -3.13 5.65 1.28
N LEU A 68 -2.02 5.41 0.58
CA LEU A 68 -1.52 4.07 0.32
C LEU A 68 -1.26 3.26 1.61
N MET A 69 -0.82 3.93 2.69
CA MET A 69 -0.64 3.28 4.00
C MET A 69 -1.95 3.07 4.75
N ASN A 70 -3.10 3.20 4.09
CA ASN A 70 -4.38 3.02 4.76
C ASN A 70 -4.56 1.58 5.24
N ASN A 71 -5.11 1.44 6.44
CA ASN A 71 -5.49 0.14 6.95
C ASN A 71 -6.79 -0.33 6.27
N CYS A 72 -6.67 -1.24 5.31
CA CYS A 72 -7.81 -1.82 4.61
C CYS A 72 -8.16 -3.20 5.16
N ASP A 73 -9.45 -3.44 5.31
CA ASP A 73 -10.00 -4.70 5.79
C ASP A 73 -10.49 -5.61 4.64
N SER A 74 -10.53 -5.11 3.40
CA SER A 74 -10.95 -5.87 2.22
C SER A 74 -10.21 -5.50 0.93
N VAL A 75 -10.28 -6.39 -0.07
CA VAL A 75 -9.80 -6.13 -1.43
C VAL A 75 -10.52 -4.93 -2.05
N ASP A 76 -11.83 -4.82 -1.86
CA ASP A 76 -12.64 -3.73 -2.40
C ASP A 76 -12.18 -2.37 -1.86
N GLU A 77 -11.91 -2.27 -0.55
CA GLU A 77 -11.34 -1.06 0.05
C GLU A 77 -9.94 -0.76 -0.48
N ALA A 78 -9.09 -1.79 -0.65
CA ALA A 78 -7.76 -1.62 -1.22
C ALA A 78 -7.79 -1.09 -2.66
N MET A 79 -8.77 -1.52 -3.47
CA MET A 79 -8.93 -1.04 -4.85
C MET A 79 -9.23 0.46 -4.92
N GLU A 80 -9.95 0.99 -3.92
CA GLU A 80 -10.25 2.42 -3.82
C GLU A 80 -9.04 3.27 -3.44
N LEU A 81 -7.98 2.66 -2.87
CA LEU A 81 -6.80 3.40 -2.46
C LEU A 81 -6.05 4.01 -3.65
N SER A 82 -5.38 5.12 -3.37
CA SER A 82 -4.39 5.70 -4.26
C SER A 82 -3.05 4.97 -4.15
N LEU A 83 -2.20 5.08 -5.17
CA LEU A 83 -0.77 4.75 -5.07
C LEU A 83 0.03 5.83 -4.34
N MET A 84 -0.65 6.90 -3.88
CA MET A 84 -0.05 8.05 -3.21
C MET A 84 -0.07 7.91 -1.69
N LEU A 85 1.01 8.37 -1.06
CA LEU A 85 0.98 8.70 0.36
C LEU A 85 0.21 9.99 0.60
N CYS A 86 -0.52 10.08 1.70
CA CYS A 86 -1.09 11.34 2.14
C CYS A 86 0.01 12.33 2.58
N PRO A 87 -0.28 13.64 2.67
CA PRO A 87 0.70 14.66 3.05
C PRO A 87 1.40 14.37 4.39
N THR A 88 0.70 13.75 5.35
CA THR A 88 1.28 13.37 6.64
C THR A 88 2.33 12.28 6.49
N CYS A 89 2.06 11.22 5.72
CA CYS A 89 3.02 10.14 5.50
C CYS A 89 4.20 10.61 4.64
N MET A 90 3.96 11.45 3.63
CA MET A 90 5.05 12.03 2.84
C MET A 90 5.95 12.95 3.69
N ARG A 91 5.36 13.72 4.62
CA ARG A 91 6.12 14.53 5.57
C ARG A 91 7.00 13.68 6.49
N LYS A 92 6.54 12.49 6.91
CA LYS A 92 7.38 11.54 7.68
C LYS A 92 8.63 11.17 6.87
N LEU A 93 8.47 10.79 5.60
CA LEU A 93 9.60 10.47 4.72
C LEU A 93 10.57 11.64 4.52
N HIS A 94 10.04 12.87 4.44
CA HIS A 94 10.88 14.07 4.39
C HIS A 94 11.71 14.25 5.67
N LEU A 95 11.08 14.10 6.84
CA LEU A 95 11.76 14.21 8.14
C LEU A 95 12.79 13.08 8.37
N MET A 96 12.59 11.92 7.73
CA MET A 96 13.57 10.83 7.72
C MET A 96 14.74 11.06 6.74
N GLY A 97 14.71 12.12 5.93
CA GLY A 97 15.73 12.38 4.92
C GLY A 97 15.63 11.50 3.66
N VAL A 98 14.54 10.75 3.51
CA VAL A 98 14.28 9.93 2.31
C VAL A 98 13.85 10.81 1.14
N VAL A 99 13.03 11.83 1.42
CA VAL A 99 12.53 12.78 0.42
C VAL A 99 13.07 14.18 0.72
N ASN A 100 13.87 14.74 -0.19
CA ASN A 100 14.47 16.06 0.00
C ASN A 100 13.45 17.21 -0.17
N ASP A 101 12.56 17.09 -1.16
CA ASP A 101 11.49 18.05 -1.44
C ASP A 101 10.17 17.32 -1.57
N MET A 102 9.30 17.51 -0.58
CA MET A 102 8.00 16.85 -0.49
C MET A 102 7.09 17.24 -1.67
N CYS A 103 6.93 18.54 -1.92
CA CYS A 103 6.00 19.07 -2.92
C CYS A 103 6.45 18.67 -4.33
N ALA A 104 7.73 18.86 -4.66
CA ALA A 104 8.25 18.48 -5.97
C ALA A 104 8.22 16.96 -6.19
N SER A 105 8.32 16.16 -5.12
CA SER A 105 8.18 14.70 -5.24
C SER A 105 6.73 14.28 -5.45
N GLU A 106 5.79 14.88 -4.71
CA GLU A 106 4.35 14.67 -4.92
C GLU A 106 3.92 15.03 -6.33
N GLU A 107 4.30 16.22 -6.83
CA GLU A 107 4.00 16.66 -8.20
C GLU A 107 4.55 15.71 -9.27
N ARG A 108 5.77 15.20 -9.09
CA ARG A 108 6.37 14.21 -10.00
C ARG A 108 5.61 12.90 -10.01
N ILE A 109 5.25 12.37 -8.84
CA ILE A 109 4.50 11.11 -8.75
C ILE A 109 3.11 11.30 -9.37
N VAL A 110 2.40 12.39 -9.04
CA VAL A 110 1.10 12.73 -9.64
C VAL A 110 1.20 12.83 -11.16
N GLY A 111 2.25 13.47 -11.68
CA GLY A 111 2.50 13.59 -13.12
C GLY A 111 2.65 12.22 -13.80
N VAL A 112 3.41 11.30 -13.20
CA VAL A 112 3.59 9.93 -13.71
C VAL A 112 2.29 9.14 -13.66
N LEU A 113 1.58 9.17 -12.52
CA LEU A 113 0.33 8.42 -12.36
C LEU A 113 -0.75 8.90 -13.34
N LYS A 114 -0.88 10.21 -13.57
CA LYS A 114 -1.79 10.78 -14.59
C LYS A 114 -1.42 10.37 -16.00
N LEU A 115 -0.11 10.37 -16.34
CA LEU A 115 0.36 9.96 -17.67
C LEU A 115 -0.05 8.51 -18.00
N HIS A 116 -0.13 7.65 -16.98
CA HIS A 116 -0.50 6.25 -17.11
C HIS A 116 -1.96 5.94 -16.76
N GLY A 117 -2.80 6.95 -16.49
CA GLY A 117 -4.22 6.77 -16.18
C GLY A 117 -4.49 6.02 -14.86
N LEU A 118 -3.58 6.12 -13.89
CA LEU A 118 -3.67 5.45 -12.59
C LEU A 118 -4.34 6.31 -11.51
N ILE A 119 -4.48 7.63 -11.76
CA ILE A 119 -5.26 8.61 -10.99
C ILE A 119 -5.80 9.71 -11.92
#